data_AF-A0A1I6K2H6-F1
#
_entry.id   AF-A0A1I6K2H6-F1
#
_cell.length_a   1.000
_cell.length_b   1.000
_cell.length_c   1.000
_cell.angle_alpha   90.00
_cell.angle_beta   90.00
_cell.angle_gamma   90.00
#
_symmetry.space_group_name_H-M   'P 1'
#
loop_
_entity.id
_entity.type
_entity.pdbx_description
1 polymer ?
#
loop_
_entity_poly.entity_id
_entity_poly.type
_entity_poly.pdbx_seq_one_letter_code
_entity_poly.pdbx_strand_id
1 'polypeptide(L)' 'MDVDRETVYQLLLAGGAVTLFIAGAVYVSSNYGANGSLTAEGGTMLVGVLGLFIVLMLGAGLLLERMEF' A
#
# COMPACT_ATOMS: atom_id res chain seq x y z
N MET A 1 3.96 27.26 10.87
CA MET A 1 3.67 26.58 9.60
C MET A 1 2.27 26.04 9.73
N ASP A 2 1.28 26.74 9.17
CA ASP A 2 -0.06 26.20 9.07
C ASP A 2 -0.02 25.04 8.08
N VAL A 3 -0.59 23.90 8.47
CA VAL A 3 -0.60 22.74 7.59
C VAL A 3 -1.70 22.98 6.55
N ASP A 4 -1.28 23.23 5.31
CA ASP A 4 -2.20 23.40 4.20
C ASP A 4 -2.97 22.11 3.95
N ARG A 5 -4.24 22.24 3.55
CA ARG A 5 -5.13 21.09 3.31
C ARG A 5 -4.54 20.12 2.30
N GLU A 6 -3.85 20.63 1.28
CA GLU A 6 -3.13 19.82 0.30
C GLU A 6 -2.08 18.91 0.96
N THR A 7 -1.26 19.46 1.86
CA THR A 7 -0.24 18.70 2.60
C THR A 7 -0.90 17.63 3.47
N VAL A 8 -2.04 17.94 4.12
CA VAL A 8 -2.79 16.95 4.89
C VAL A 8 -3.27 15.80 4.01
N TYR A 9 -3.84 16.09 2.83
CA TYR A 9 -4.33 15.04 1.93
C TYR A 9 -3.21 14.16 1.39
N GLN A 10 -2.09 14.76 0.97
CA GLN A 10 -0.92 13.99 0.53
C GLN A 10 -0.40 13.09 1.65
N LEU A 11 -0.31 13.60 2.88
CA LEU A 11 0.14 12.83 4.03
C LEU A 11 -0.81 11.67 4.36
N LEU A 12 -2.12 11.91 4.35
CA LEU A 12 -3.13 10.88 4.61
C LEU A 12 -3.11 9.80 3.52
N LEU A 13 -2.95 10.19 2.26
CA LEU A 13 -2.89 9.27 1.13
C LEU A 13 -1.63 8.39 1.22
N ALA A 14 -0.46 9.00 1.42
CA ALA A 14 0.80 8.28 1.53
C ALA A 14 0.81 7.37 2.76
N GLY A 15 0.41 7.90 3.92
CA GLY A 15 0.31 7.13 5.16
C GLY A 15 -0.68 5.98 5.06
N GLY A 16 -1.84 6.22 4.44
CA GLY A 16 -2.85 5.19 4.18
C GLY A 16 -2.34 4.09 3.26
N ALA A 17 -1.69 4.45 2.15
CA ALA A 17 -1.14 3.49 1.20
C ALA A 17 -0.07 2.60 1.84
N VAL A 18 0.86 3.18 2.60
CA VAL A 18 1.90 2.43 3.32
C VAL A 18 1.26 1.48 4.36
N THR A 19 0.28 1.97 5.12
CA THR A 19 -0.39 1.15 6.14
C THR A 19 -1.11 -0.04 5.50
N LEU A 20 -1.76 0.18 4.37
CA LEU A 20 -2.48 -0.87 3.63
C LEU A 20 -1.50 -1.91 3.05
N PHE A 21 -0.34 -1.47 2.56
CA PHE A 21 0.71 -2.38 2.12
C PHE A 21 1.25 -3.25 3.27
N ILE A 22 1.55 -2.65 4.42
CA ILE A 22 2.00 -3.37 5.62
C ILE A 22 0.95 -4.41 6.03
N ALA A 23 -0.33 -4.04 6.04
CA ALA A 23 -1.42 -4.97 6.36
C ALA A 23 -1.45 -6.16 5.40
N GLY A 24 -1.29 -5.92 4.10
CA GLY A 24 -1.19 -6.98 3.09
C GLY A 24 0.02 -7.90 3.31
N ALA A 25 1.19 -7.34 3.63
CA ALA A 25 2.39 -8.12 3.92
C ALA A 25 2.24 -8.98 5.18
N VAL A 26 1.65 -8.43 6.24
CA VAL A 26 1.34 -9.16 7.48
C VAL A 26 0.33 -10.28 7.22
N TYR A 27 -0.70 -10.02 6.40
CA TYR A 27 -1.67 -11.03 5.99
C TYR A 27 -1.01 -12.19 5.25
N VAL A 28 -0.16 -11.91 4.26
CA VAL A 28 0.57 -12.96 3.52
C VAL A 28 1.49 -13.72 4.46
N SER A 29 2.26 -13.03 5.31
CA SER A 29 3.20 -13.67 6.22
C SER A 29 2.51 -14.56 7.27
N SER A 30 1.32 -14.19 7.73
CA SER A 30 0.57 -14.97 8.74
C SER A 30 -0.12 -16.20 8.15
N ASN A 31 -0.58 -16.13 6.90
CA ASN A 31 -1.29 -17.23 6.26
C ASN A 31 -0.37 -18.19 5.48
N TYR A 32 0.77 -17.70 4.97
CA TYR A 32 1.66 -18.46 4.10
C TYR A 32 3.09 -18.62 4.65
N GLY A 33 3.32 -18.18 5.89
CA GLY A 33 4.58 -18.39 6.59
C GLY A 33 4.70 -19.83 7.08
N ALA A 34 5.85 -20.45 6.82
CA ALA A 34 6.21 -21.77 7.33
C ALA A 34 7.68 -21.79 7.77
N ASN A 35 7.96 -22.20 9.00
CA ASN A 35 9.34 -22.32 9.53
C ASN A 35 10.21 -21.06 9.39
N GLY A 36 9.61 -19.86 9.47
CA GLY A 36 10.32 -18.58 9.35
C GLY A 36 10.62 -18.15 7.91
N SER A 37 10.14 -18.88 6.89
CA SER A 37 10.16 -18.46 5.50
C SER A 37 8.74 -18.40 4.91
N LEU A 38 8.59 -17.78 3.74
CA LEU A 38 7.37 -17.91 2.97
C LEU A 38 7.40 -19.21 2.17
N THR A 39 6.25 -19.89 2.12
CA THR A 39 6.00 -20.94 1.14
C THR A 39 6.08 -20.38 -0.29
N ALA A 40 6.26 -21.25 -1.29
CA ALA A 40 6.29 -20.83 -2.70
C ALA A 40 5.02 -20.05 -3.09
N GLU A 41 3.86 -20.52 -2.63
CA GLU A 41 2.58 -19.83 -2.81
C GLU A 41 2.55 -18.48 -2.09
N GLY A 42 3.04 -18.40 -0.86
CA GLY A 42 3.21 -17.13 -0.14
C GLY A 42 4.05 -16.11 -0.91
N GLY A 43 5.15 -16.56 -1.52
CA GLY A 43 5.99 -15.71 -2.37
C GLY A 43 5.21 -15.13 -3.54
N THR A 44 4.42 -15.95 -4.24
CA THR A 44 3.56 -15.46 -5.34
C THR A 44 2.47 -14.51 -4.85
N MET A 45 1.89 -14.78 -3.67
CA MET A 45 0.87 -13.92 -3.07
C MET A 45 1.43 -12.56 -2.66
N LEU A 46 2.66 -12.52 -2.13
CA LEU A 46 3.38 -11.28 -1.82
C LEU A 46 3.61 -10.42 -3.07
N VAL A 47 3.98 -11.05 -4.20
CA VAL A 47 4.12 -10.36 -5.49
C VAL A 47 2.77 -9.80 -5.94
N GLY A 48 1.66 -10.53 -5.73
CA GLY A 48 0.31 -10.02 -5.96
C GLY A 48 -0.02 -8.78 -5.12
N VAL A 49 0.34 -8.78 -3.84
CA VAL A 49 0.18 -7.62 -2.94
C VAL A 49 1.01 -6.43 -3.43
N LEU A 50 2.25 -6.65 -3.88
CA LEU A 50 3.08 -5.61 -4.49
C LEU A 50 2.46 -5.04 -5.76
N GLY A 51 1.95 -5.90 -6.65
CA GLY A 51 1.25 -5.47 -7.85
C GLY A 51 0.02 -4.62 -7.53
N LEU A 52 -0.79 -5.06 -6.57
CA LEU A 52 -1.96 -4.31 -6.09
C LEU A 52 -1.55 -2.95 -5.50
N PHE A 53 -0.48 -2.90 -4.71
CA PHE A 53 0.04 -1.65 -4.15
C PHE A 53 0.45 -0.65 -5.24
N ILE A 54 1.14 -1.12 -6.29
CA ILE A 54 1.51 -0.27 -7.43
C ILE A 54 0.26 0.28 -8.12
N VAL A 55 -0.75 -0.56 -8.39
CA VAL A 55 -2.01 -0.13 -9.02
C VAL A 55 -2.76 0.87 -8.13
N LEU A 56 -2.80 0.65 -6.83
CA LEU A 56 -3.39 1.60 -5.88
C LEU A 56 -2.67 2.94 -5.90
N MET A 57 -1.35 2.96 -5.88
CA MET A 57 -0.57 4.20 -5.97
C MET A 57 -0.78 4.93 -7.29
N LEU A 58 -0.90 4.19 -8.39
CA LEU A 58 -1.24 4.74 -9.71
C LEU A 58 -2.62 5.41 -9.67
N GLY A 59 -3.62 4.72 -9.14
CA GLY A 59 -4.97 5.27 -8.97
C GLY A 59 -5.01 6.46 -8.02
N ALA A 60 -4.23 6.42 -6.95
CA ALA A 60 -4.11 7.48 -5.96
C ALA A 60 -3.48 8.75 -6.58
N GLY A 61 -2.46 8.61 -7.43
CA GLY A 61 -1.87 9.71 -8.20
C GLY A 61 -2.87 10.33 -9.18
N LEU A 62 -3.62 9.51 -9.91
CA LEU A 62 -4.67 10.00 -10.82
C LEU A 62 -5.84 10.66 -10.09
N LEU A 63 -6.16 10.20 -8.87
CA LEU A 63 -7.17 10.84 -8.01
C LEU A 63 -6.70 12.21 -7.53
N LEU A 64 -5.43 12.34 -7.12
CA LEU A 64 -4.84 13.63 -6.75
C LEU A 64 -4.88 14.62 -7.91
N GLU A 65 -4.53 14.19 -9.12
CA GLU A 65 -4.59 15.03 -10.32
C GLU A 65 -6.00 15.58 -10.56
N ARG A 66 -7.03 14.76 -10.37
CA ARG A 66 -8.43 15.16 -10.54
C ARG A 66 -8.97 16.06 -9.44
N MET A 67 -8.34 16.08 -8.27
CA MET A 67 -8.79 16.91 -7.16
C MET A 67 -8.34 18.37 -7.28
N GLU A 68 -7.74 18.77 -8.42
CA GLU A 68 -7.34 20.15 -8.80
C GLU A 68 -7.32 21.11 -7.61
N PHE A 69 -6.16 21.15 -6.93
CA PHE A 69 -5.80 22.25 -6.04
C PHE A 69 -5.27 23.43 -6.85
#